data_AF-A0A4Y8KWG8-F1
#
_entry.id   AF-A0A4Y8KWG8-F1
#
_cell.length_a   1.000
_cell.length_b   1.000
_cell.length_c   1.000
_cell.angle_alpha   90.00
_cell.angle_beta   90.00
_cell.angle_gamma   90.00
#
_symmetry.space_group_name_H-M   'P 1'
#
loop_
_entity.id
_entity.type
_entity.pdbx_description
1 polymer ?
#
loop_
_entity_poly.entity_id
_entity_poly.type
_entity_poly.pdbx_seq_one_letter_code
_entity_poly.pdbx_strand_id
1 'polypeptide(L)' 'MSTSKAKKKRLHDRRNGAFDVEMKRGSAGISTHVRKTKTRKEKLDQLHKKHKNSTSGWRVEKVA' A
#
# COMPACT_ATOMS: atom_id res chain seq x y z
N MET A 1 -7.69 16.73 9.99
CA MET A 1 -8.03 16.57 8.56
C MET A 1 -9.45 17.07 8.31
N SER A 2 -9.63 18.11 7.50
CA SER A 2 -10.97 18.63 7.18
C SER A 2 -11.66 17.74 6.15
N THR A 3 -12.98 17.60 6.24
CA THR A 3 -13.78 16.93 5.21
C THR A 3 -13.98 17.87 4.02
N SER A 4 -13.93 17.31 2.80
CA SER A 4 -14.15 18.09 1.58
C SER A 4 -15.56 18.67 1.53
N LYS A 5 -15.73 19.85 0.91
CA LYS A 5 -17.04 20.50 0.70
C LYS A 5 -18.04 19.56 0.02
N ALA A 6 -17.58 18.77 -0.95
CA ALA A 6 -18.39 17.77 -1.64
C ALA A 6 -18.93 16.69 -0.68
N LYS A 7 -18.10 16.18 0.23
CA LYS A 7 -18.53 15.20 1.23
C LYS A 7 -19.59 15.77 2.17
N LYS A 8 -19.42 17.03 2.61
CA LYS A 8 -20.41 17.73 3.45
C LYS A 8 -21.77 17.87 2.75
N LYS A 9 -21.77 18.23 1.47
CA LYS A 9 -23.00 18.33 0.66
C LYS A 9 -23.71 16.98 0.52
N ARG A 10 -22.99 15.91 0.16
CA ARG A 10 -23.58 14.56 0.07
C ARG A 10 -24.24 14.10 1.38
N LEU A 11 -23.58 14.35 2.51
CA LEU A 11 -24.14 14.00 3.83
C LEU A 11 -25.39 14.82 4.19
N HIS A 12 -25.45 16.07 3.75
CA HIS A 12 -26.64 16.91 3.91
C HIS A 12 -27.80 16.39 3.04
N ASP A 13 -27.54 16.12 1.76
CA ASP A 13 -28.57 15.64 0.84
C ASP A 13 -29.11 14.28 1.30
N ARG A 14 -28.25 13.38 1.79
CA ARG A 14 -28.66 12.10 2.39
C ARG A 14 -29.53 12.28 3.63
N ARG A 15 -29.25 13.28 4.48
CA ARG A 15 -30.10 13.61 5.64
C ARG A 15 -31.48 14.11 5.22
N ASN A 16 -31.58 14.77 4.07
CA ASN A 16 -32.82 15.28 3.51
C ASN A 16 -33.56 14.27 2.61
N GLY A 17 -33.18 12.98 2.68
CA GLY A 17 -33.85 11.90 1.95
C GLY A 17 -33.39 11.70 0.51
N ALA A 18 -32.33 12.37 0.06
CA ALA A 18 -31.75 12.11 -1.25
C ALA A 18 -31.00 10.76 -1.29
N PHE A 19 -31.01 10.12 -2.46
CA PHE A 19 -30.35 8.84 -2.68
C PHE A 19 -28.82 8.92 -2.48
N ASP A 20 -28.23 7.90 -1.86
CA ASP A 20 -26.78 7.84 -1.63
C ASP A 20 -26.02 7.50 -2.92
N VAL A 21 -25.42 8.53 -3.52
CA VAL A 21 -24.65 8.42 -4.76
C VAL A 21 -23.40 7.53 -4.63
N GLU A 22 -22.90 7.27 -3.41
CA GLU A 22 -21.75 6.39 -3.21
C GLU A 22 -22.10 4.93 -3.53
N MET A 23 -23.36 4.51 -3.34
CA MET A 23 -23.82 3.14 -3.68
C MET A 23 -23.75 2.83 -5.18
N LYS A 24 -23.97 3.84 -6.04
CA LYS A 24 -23.93 3.67 -7.50
C LYS A 24 -22.53 3.78 -8.11
N ARG A 25 -21.55 4.29 -7.36
CA ARG A 25 -20.25 4.70 -7.92
C ARG A 25 -19.33 3.52 -8.28
N GLY A 26 -19.65 2.32 -7.79
CA GLY A 26 -18.82 1.13 -7.94
C GLY A 26 -17.55 1.22 -7.09
N SER A 27 -17.08 0.09 -6.58
CA SER A 27 -15.81 0.00 -5.86
C SER A 27 -14.98 -1.16 -6.41
N ALA A 28 -13.67 -0.96 -6.46
CA ALA A 28 -12.72 -2.02 -6.76
C ALA A 28 -12.20 -2.60 -5.43
N GLY A 29 -12.29 -3.91 -5.25
CA GLY A 29 -11.77 -4.60 -4.05
C GLY A 29 -10.25 -4.76 -4.02
N ILE A 30 -9.56 -4.42 -5.13
CA ILE A 30 -8.10 -4.49 -5.25
C ILE A 30 -7.56 -3.16 -5.78
N SER A 31 -6.27 -2.91 -5.52
CA SER A 31 -5.61 -1.73 -6.05
C SER A 31 -5.40 -1.85 -7.55
N THR A 32 -5.85 -0.83 -8.30
CA THR A 32 -5.80 -0.76 -9.77
C THR A 32 -4.51 -0.14 -10.32
N HIS A 33 -3.56 0.23 -9.46
CA HIS A 33 -2.28 0.79 -9.90
C HIS A 33 -1.50 -0.17 -10.81
N VAL A 34 -0.80 0.41 -11.80
CA VAL A 34 0.14 -0.35 -12.64
C VAL A 34 1.33 -0.78 -11.78
N ARG A 35 1.46 -2.08 -11.55
CA ARG A 35 2.60 -2.67 -10.83
C ARG A 35 3.76 -2.86 -11.79
N LYS A 36 4.90 -2.23 -11.49
CA LYS A 36 6.14 -2.41 -12.23
C LYS A 36 7.11 -3.26 -11.43
N THR A 37 7.84 -4.15 -12.10
CA THR A 37 8.95 -4.87 -11.48
C THR A 37 10.13 -3.93 -11.26
N LYS A 38 10.98 -4.25 -10.28
CA LYS A 38 12.18 -3.47 -9.98
C LYS A 38 13.10 -3.33 -11.18
N THR A 39 13.67 -2.14 -11.32
CA THR A 39 14.72 -1.81 -12.30
C THR A 39 16.03 -2.51 -11.95
N ARG A 40 16.98 -2.55 -12.91
CA ARG A 40 18.32 -3.12 -12.68
C ARG A 40 19.04 -2.46 -11.50
N LYS A 41 18.94 -1.13 -11.37
CA LYS A 41 19.54 -0.36 -10.27
C LYS A 41 18.96 -0.77 -8.91
N GLU A 42 17.64 -0.88 -8.82
CA GLU A 42 16.95 -1.30 -7.58
C GLU A 42 17.25 -2.75 -7.21
N LYS A 43 17.42 -3.63 -8.20
CA LYS A 43 17.84 -5.02 -7.95
C LYS A 43 19.27 -5.10 -7.44
N LEU A 44 20.20 -4.36 -8.03
CA LEU A 44 21.60 -4.30 -7.56
C LEU A 44 21.68 -3.75 -6.14
N ASP A 45 20.97 -2.67 -5.84
CA ASP A 45 20.92 -2.10 -4.49
C ASP A 45 20.29 -3.10 -3.49
N GLN A 46 19.23 -3.81 -3.90
CA GLN A 46 18.64 -4.87 -3.08
C GLN A 46 19.63 -6.01 -2.81
N LEU A 47 20.40 -6.47 -3.79
CA LEU A 47 21.42 -7.52 -3.58
C LEU A 47 22.48 -7.08 -2.57
N HIS A 48 22.90 -5.83 -2.65
CA HIS A 48 23.89 -5.27 -1.73
C HIS A 48 23.35 -5.03 -0.32
N LYS A 49 22.04 -4.82 -0.13
CA LYS A 49 21.48 -4.43 1.18
C LYS A 49 20.70 -5.54 1.87
N LYS A 50 20.02 -6.42 1.13
CA LYS A 50 19.05 -7.38 1.67
C LYS A 50 19.67 -8.44 2.59
N HIS A 51 20.88 -8.90 2.29
CA HIS A 51 21.52 -10.03 2.98
C HIS A 51 22.78 -9.64 3.77
N LYS A 52 23.06 -8.34 3.96
CA LYS A 52 24.25 -7.88 4.71
C LYS A 52 24.06 -7.83 6.24
N ASN A 53 22.88 -8.17 6.75
CA ASN A 53 22.58 -8.23 8.19
C ASN A 53 22.27 -9.67 8.64
N SER A 54 23.15 -10.63 8.35
CA SER A 54 23.14 -11.92 9.06
C SER A 54 24.56 -12.51 9.12
N THR A 55 25.37 -11.97 10.01
CA THR A 55 26.52 -12.68 10.62
C THR A 55 26.26 -13.00 12.10
N SER A 56 25.08 -12.68 12.64
CA SER A 56 24.66 -13.10 13.97
C SER A 56 23.70 -14.28 13.87
N GLY A 57 24.26 -15.48 13.71
CA GLY A 57 23.48 -16.71 13.74
C GLY A 57 24.32 -17.91 13.36
N TRP A 58 24.93 -18.53 14.37
CA TRP A 58 25.59 -19.83 14.34
C TRP A 58 27.01 -19.83 13.75
N ARG A 59 27.95 -19.43 14.62
CA ARG A 59 29.35 -19.89 14.58
C ARG A 59 29.29 -21.42 14.67
N VAL A 60 29.36 -22.12 13.53
CA VAL A 60 29.62 -23.56 13.49
C VAL A 60 31.07 -23.73 13.91
N GLU A 61 31.30 -24.12 15.17
CA GLU A 61 32.61 -24.59 15.60
C GLU A 61 32.97 -25.81 14.77
N LYS A 62 34.01 -25.67 13.94
CA LYS A 62 34.71 -26.81 13.35
C LYS A 62 35.39 -27.57 14.50
N VAL A 63 34.83 -28.70 14.90
CA VAL A 63 35.58 -29.70 15.67
C VAL A 63 36.51 -30.41 14.69
N ALA A 64 37.81 -30.34 15.01
CA ALA A 64 38.90 -31.01 14.34
C ALA A 64 38.94 -32.50 14.70
#